data_AF-A0A0G1DQE0-F1
#
_entry.id   AF-A0A0G1DQE0-F1
#
_cell.length_a   1.000
_cell.length_b   1.000
_cell.length_c   1.000
_cell.angle_alpha   90.00
_cell.angle_beta   90.00
_cell.angle_gamma   90.00
#
_symmetry.space_group_name_H-M   'P 1'
#
loop_
_entity.id
_entity.type
_entity.pdbx_description
1 polymer ?
#
loop_
_entity_poly.entity_id
_entity_poly.type
_entity_poly.pdbx_seq_one_letter_code
_entity_poly.pdbx_strand_id
1 'polypeptide(L)' 'MKPVIDIVIPTYNAKPLLEKNLPHIIQNSPEVRNIIVVDNASSDNTDEYLAS' A
#
# COMPACT_ATOMS: atom_id res chain seq x y z
N MET A 1 -5.82 -20.25 -17.26
CA MET A 1 -5.38 -19.86 -15.89
C MET A 1 -5.54 -18.35 -15.76
N LYS A 2 -6.05 -17.85 -14.64
CA LYS A 2 -5.94 -16.41 -14.34
C LYS A 2 -4.51 -16.10 -13.89
N PRO A 3 -3.89 -14.99 -14.33
CA PRO A 3 -2.58 -14.59 -13.83
C PRO A 3 -2.69 -14.25 -12.36
N VAL A 4 -1.61 -14.47 -11.63
CA VAL A 4 -1.55 -14.06 -10.22
C VAL A 4 -0.77 -12.76 -10.13
N ILE A 5 -1.40 -11.76 -9.51
CA ILE A 5 -0.95 -10.36 -9.53
C ILE A 5 -0.62 -9.95 -8.09
N ASP A 6 0.50 -9.23 -7.92
CA ASP A 6 0.82 -8.47 -6.71
C ASP A 6 0.85 -6.97 -7.05
N ILE A 7 0.43 -6.13 -6.11
CA ILE A 7 0.57 -4.67 -6.21
C ILE A 7 1.73 -4.24 -5.30
N VAL A 8 2.71 -3.52 -5.86
CA VAL A 8 3.85 -2.97 -5.10
C VAL A 8 3.76 -1.45 -5.10
N ILE A 9 3.77 -0.85 -3.90
CA ILE A 9 3.64 0.59 -3.67
C ILE A 9 4.91 1.09 -2.99
N PRO A 10 5.90 1.62 -3.73
CA PRO A 10 7.03 2.32 -3.13
C PRO A 10 6.56 3.65 -2.54
N THR A 11 6.95 3.92 -1.30
CA THR A 11 6.51 5.09 -0.53
C THR A 11 7.70 5.79 0.10
N TYR A 12 7.69 7.13 0.07
CA TYR A 12 8.57 7.99 0.85
C TYR A 12 7.81 9.27 1.22
N ASN A 13 7.60 9.51 2.51
CA ASN A 13 6.86 10.65 3.03
C ASN A 13 5.47 10.85 2.37
N ALA A 14 4.74 9.75 2.19
CA ALA A 14 3.48 9.73 1.46
C ALA A 14 2.29 9.24 2.32
N LYS A 15 2.38 9.33 3.64
CA LYS A 15 1.29 8.97 4.57
C LYS A 15 -0.07 9.55 4.16
N PRO A 16 -0.22 10.85 3.80
CA PRO A 16 -1.52 11.40 3.42
C PRO A 16 -2.09 10.77 2.13
N LEU A 17 -1.22 10.31 1.23
CA LEU A 17 -1.62 9.61 0.01
C LEU A 17 -2.01 8.17 0.32
N LEU A 18 -1.28 7.49 1.19
CA LEU A 18 -1.63 6.14 1.62
C LEU A 18 -2.97 6.14 2.37
N GLU A 19 -3.16 7.04 3.34
CA GLU A 19 -4.41 7.22 4.08
C GLU A 19 -5.61 7.42 3.15
N LYS A 20 -5.43 8.26 2.12
CA LYS A 20 -6.49 8.55 1.15
C LYS A 20 -6.78 7.39 0.20
N ASN A 21 -5.76 6.66 -0.26
CA ASN A 21 -5.91 5.78 -1.43
C ASN A 21 -5.80 4.28 -1.13
N LEU A 22 -5.05 3.87 -0.11
CA LEU A 22 -4.86 2.45 0.23
C LEU A 22 -6.19 1.70 0.48
N PRO A 23 -7.19 2.27 1.20
CA PRO A 23 -8.48 1.62 1.37
C PRO A 23 -9.20 1.34 0.04
N HIS A 24 -9.10 2.25 -0.92
CA HIS A 24 -9.69 2.08 -2.25
C HIS A 24 -8.98 1.00 -3.06
N ILE A 25 -7.65 0.91 -2.96
CA ILE A 25 -6.87 -0.16 -3.60
C ILE A 25 -7.30 -1.52 -3.05
N ILE A 26 -7.38 -1.65 -1.72
CA ILE A 26 -7.81 -2.89 -1.05
C ILE A 26 -9.22 -3.29 -1.49
N GLN A 27 -10.18 -2.36 -1.44
CA GLN A 27 -11.57 -2.62 -1.79
C GLN A 27 -11.75 -3.03 -3.27
N ASN A 28 -11.00 -2.42 -4.18
CA ASN A 28 -11.17 -2.61 -5.63
C ASN A 28 -10.22 -3.66 -6.24
N SER A 29 -9.38 -4.32 -5.43
CA SER A 29 -8.42 -5.34 -5.89
C SER A 29 -8.62 -6.71 -5.24
N PRO A 30 -9.85 -7.27 -5.18
CA PRO A 30 -10.11 -8.51 -4.44
C PRO A 30 -9.43 -9.76 -5.03
N GLU A 31 -8.98 -9.71 -6.29
CA GLU A 31 -8.29 -10.82 -6.96
C GLU A 31 -6.75 -10.73 -6.90
N VAL A 32 -6.21 -9.65 -6.32
CA VAL A 32 -4.76 -9.50 -6.11
C VAL A 32 -4.32 -10.38 -4.95
N ARG A 33 -3.16 -11.04 -5.11
CA ARG A 33 -2.62 -11.95 -4.09
C ARG A 33 -2.05 -11.16 -2.91
N ASN A 34 -1.22 -10.16 -3.17
CA ASN A 34 -0.64 -9.30 -2.14
C ASN A 34 -0.66 -7.83 -2.55
N ILE A 35 -0.80 -6.97 -1.55
CA ILE A 35 -0.48 -5.55 -1.64
C ILE A 35 0.73 -5.32 -0.74
N ILE A 36 1.84 -4.86 -1.32
CA ILE A 36 3.13 -4.71 -0.64
C ILE A 36 3.49 -3.23 -0.66
N VAL A 37 3.46 -2.58 0.50
CA VAL A 37 3.95 -1.21 0.66
C VAL A 37 5.42 -1.26 1.05
N VAL A 38 6.28 -0.62 0.26
CA VAL A 38 7.72 -0.56 0.49
C VAL A 38 8.06 0.83 0.99
N ASP A 39 8.21 0.98 2.30
CA ASP A 39 8.61 2.25 2.91
C ASP A 39 10.13 2.47 2.75
N ASN A 40 10.50 3.59 2.12
CA ASN A 40 11.88 3.99 1.88
C ASN A 40 12.40 4.92 2.99
N ALA A 41 12.29 4.47 4.25
CA ALA A 41 12.69 5.21 5.44
C ALA A 41 12.02 6.59 5.57
N SER A 42 10.68 6.61 5.49
CA SER A 42 9.91 7.84 5.68
C SER A 42 10.11 8.44 7.07
N SER A 43 9.92 9.76 7.17
CA SER A 43 9.98 10.55 8.40
C SER A 43 8.63 11.20 8.75
N ASP A 44 7.55 10.73 8.13
CA ASP A 44 6.19 11.27 8.27
C ASP A 44 5.21 10.33 8.99
N ASN A 45 5.75 9.36 9.74
CA ASN A 45 5.00 8.31 10.44
C ASN A 45 4.21 7.39 9.49
N THR A 46 4.69 7.19 8.27
CA THR A 46 4.15 6.19 7.32
C THR A 46 4.16 4.79 7.94
N ASP A 47 5.21 4.42 8.67
CA ASP A 47 5.36 3.14 9.37
C ASP A 47 4.28 2.95 10.45
N GLU A 48 4.03 3.96 11.29
CA GLU A 48 2.97 3.93 12.30
C GLU A 48 1.58 3.74 11.66
N TYR A 49 1.33 4.42 10.53
CA TYR A 49 0.08 4.28 9.79
C TYR A 49 -0.09 2.87 9.20
N LEU A 50 0.99 2.27 8.69
CA LEU A 50 0.93 0.93 8.09
C LEU A 50 0.81 -0.20 9.12
N ALA A 51 1.17 0.06 10.39
CA ALA A 51 1.12 -0.92 11.47
C ALA A 51 -0.24 -1.00 12.19
N SER A 52 -1.18 -0.08 11.93
CA SER A 52 -2.52 -0.01 12.54
C SER A 52 -3.56 -0.83 11.78
#